data_AF-A0A972K2X8-F1
#
_entry.id   AF-A0A972K2X8-F1
#
_cell.length_a   1.000
_cell.length_b   1.000
_cell.length_c   1.000
_cell.angle_alpha   90.00
_cell.angle_beta   90.00
_cell.angle_gamma   90.00
#
_symmetry.space_group_name_H-M   'P 1'
#
loop_
_entity.id
_entity.type
_entity.pdbx_description
1 polymer ?
#
loop_
_entity_poly.entity_id
_entity_poly.type
_entity_poly.pdbx_seq_one_letter_code
_entity_poly.pdbx_strand_id
1 'polypeptide(L)'
;MQEVANHVNVSPGYLGTMFKKVGNRLFTDYLLETRMKAALNLLSREDYKSYEIAEKVGFSNPQYFSVCFKKYTGVSPSEYRRKDSD
;
A
#
# COMPACT_ATOMS: atom_id res chain seq x y z
N MET A 1 10.69 10.36 -22.11
CA MET A 1 11.15 9.42 -21.05
C MET A 1 11.67 10.19 -19.83
N GLN A 2 10.98 11.25 -19.39
CA GLN A 2 11.51 12.17 -18.36
C GLN A 2 10.58 12.38 -17.16
N GLU A 3 9.50 11.60 -17.03
CA GLU A 3 8.51 11.76 -15.94
C GLU A 3 8.02 10.42 -15.35
N VAL A 4 8.89 9.41 -15.26
CA VAL A 4 8.73 8.38 -14.20
C VAL A 4 8.82 9.04 -12.79
N ALA A 5 9.23 10.30 -12.77
CA ALA A 5 9.56 11.16 -11.65
C ALA A 5 8.38 11.75 -10.84
N ASN A 6 7.12 11.47 -11.18
CA ASN A 6 6.00 11.68 -10.23
C ASN A 6 5.55 10.36 -9.58
N HIS A 7 6.52 9.49 -9.32
CA HIS A 7 6.56 8.39 -8.34
C HIS A 7 5.23 8.15 -7.58
N VAL A 8 4.34 7.40 -8.22
CA VAL A 8 3.25 6.60 -7.63
C VAL A 8 2.28 7.31 -6.69
N ASN A 9 1.99 8.58 -6.96
CA ASN A 9 0.93 9.36 -6.33
C ASN A 9 -0.45 9.02 -6.94
N VAL A 10 -0.82 7.74 -6.96
CA VAL A 10 -1.99 7.27 -7.75
C VAL A 10 -3.29 7.65 -7.05
N SER A 11 -3.88 8.77 -7.48
CA SER A 11 -5.25 9.14 -7.18
C SER A 11 -6.22 8.05 -7.67
N PRO A 12 -7.28 7.70 -6.93
CA PRO A 12 -8.24 6.64 -7.31
C PRO A 12 -8.82 6.80 -8.72
N GLY A 13 -8.90 8.03 -9.24
CA GLY A 13 -9.38 8.33 -10.59
C GLY A 13 -8.39 8.01 -11.73
N TYR A 14 -7.09 7.90 -11.45
CA TYR A 14 -6.06 7.62 -12.47
C TYR A 14 -5.88 6.10 -12.74
N LEU A 15 -6.35 5.27 -11.81
CA LEU A 15 -6.30 3.79 -11.92
C LEU A 15 -7.36 3.22 -12.86
N GLY A 16 -8.45 3.95 -13.14
CA GLY A 16 -9.55 3.47 -13.98
C GLY A 16 -9.25 3.47 -15.48
N THR A 17 -8.33 4.32 -15.92
CA THR A 17 -8.13 4.62 -17.35
C THR A 17 -6.90 3.95 -17.97
N MET A 18 -5.99 3.44 -17.14
CA MET A 18 -4.67 2.99 -17.58
C MET A 18 -4.45 1.50 -17.24
N PHE A 19 -4.48 0.70 -18.31
CA PHE A 19 -3.89 -0.64 -18.45
C PHE A 19 -4.77 -1.87 -18.24
N LYS A 20 -5.49 -2.18 -19.33
CA LYS A 20 -5.55 -3.49 -20.01
C LYS A 20 -4.94 -4.67 -19.24
N LYS A 21 -5.83 -5.61 -18.88
CA LYS A 21 -5.64 -7.06 -18.69
C LYS A 21 -4.28 -7.58 -19.19
N VAL A 22 -3.38 -7.87 -18.26
CA VAL A 22 -2.35 -8.89 -18.46
C VAL A 22 -2.64 -9.97 -17.42
N GLY A 23 -3.28 -11.05 -17.86
CA GLY A 23 -3.87 -12.05 -16.97
C GLY A 23 -5.20 -11.59 -16.35
N ASN A 24 -5.97 -12.51 -15.76
CA ASN A 24 -7.29 -12.25 -15.16
C ASN A 24 -7.24 -11.35 -13.88
N ARG A 25 -6.21 -10.52 -13.72
CA ARG A 25 -6.01 -9.62 -12.57
C ARG A 25 -5.74 -8.21 -13.07
N LEU A 26 -6.30 -7.20 -12.41
CA LEU A 26 -5.97 -5.82 -12.71
C LEU A 26 -4.57 -5.53 -12.18
N PHE A 27 -3.76 -4.79 -12.93
CA PHE A 27 -2.45 -4.30 -12.47
C PHE A 27 -2.53 -3.59 -11.11
N THR A 28 -3.66 -2.92 -10.87
CA THR A 28 -4.00 -2.25 -9.62
C THR A 28 -4.03 -3.21 -8.42
N ASP A 29 -4.55 -4.42 -8.61
CA ASP A 29 -4.62 -5.44 -7.56
C ASP A 29 -3.23 -5.99 -7.26
N TYR A 30 -2.43 -6.24 -8.31
CA TYR A 30 -1.04 -6.68 -8.15
C TYR A 30 -0.18 -5.63 -7.45
N LEU A 31 -0.33 -4.35 -7.82
CA LEU A 31 0.36 -3.24 -7.18
C LEU A 31 -0.06 -3.11 -5.72
N LEU A 32 -1.36 -3.22 -5.44
CA LEU A 32 -1.88 -3.19 -4.07
C LEU A 32 -1.29 -4.34 -3.25
N GLU A 33 -1.31 -5.56 -3.76
CA GLU A 33 -0.73 -6.74 -3.09
C GLU A 33 0.77 -6.54 -2.79
N THR A 34 1.52 -6.03 -3.77
CA THR A 34 2.96 -5.75 -3.63
C THR A 34 3.22 -4.72 -2.53
N ARG A 35 2.45 -3.62 -2.50
CA ARG A 35 2.55 -2.58 -1.47
C ARG A 35 2.19 -3.10 -0.09
N MET A 36 1.16 -3.94 0.02
CA MET A 36 0.74 -4.53 1.30
C MET A 36 1.79 -5.49 1.85
N LYS A 37 2.41 -6.32 1.01
CA LYS A 37 3.52 -7.20 1.41
C LYS A 37 4.72 -6.40 1.95
N ALA A 38 5.07 -5.28 1.31
CA ALA A 38 6.10 -4.40 1.81
C ALA A 38 5.72 -3.76 3.16
N ALA A 39 4.47 -3.32 3.31
CA ALA A 39 3.97 -2.72 4.56
C ALA A 39 4.02 -3.71 5.73
N LEU A 40 3.66 -4.98 5.49
CA LEU A 40 3.78 -6.05 6.48
C LEU A 40 5.23 -6.26 6.94
N ASN A 41 6.18 -6.28 5.99
CA ASN A 41 7.60 -6.43 6.32
C ASN A 41 8.11 -5.26 7.18
N LEU A 42 7.75 -4.02 6.81
CA LEU A 42 8.13 -2.82 7.56
C LEU A 42 7.53 -2.82 8.97
N LEU A 43 6.26 -3.24 9.12
CA LEU A 43 5.59 -3.34 10.43
C LEU A 43 6.21 -4.39 11.35
N SER A 44 6.77 -5.47 10.81
CA SER A 44 7.39 -6.56 11.59
C SER A 44 8.85 -6.29 11.99
N ARG A 45 9.54 -5.35 11.32
CA ARG A 45 10.99 -5.19 11.46
C ARG A 45 11.42 -3.85 12.02
N GLU A 46 10.60 -2.81 11.88
CA GLU A 46 10.98 -1.43 12.15
C GLU A 46 9.89 -0.69 12.93
N ASP A 47 10.29 0.22 13.82
CA ASP A 47 9.34 1.00 14.65
C ASP A 47 8.84 2.27 13.96
N TYR A 48 8.69 2.22 12.62
CA TYR A 48 8.14 3.33 11.85
C TYR A 48 6.71 3.63 12.28
N LYS A 49 6.27 4.88 12.31
CA LYS A 49 4.85 5.19 12.49
C LYS A 49 4.05 4.77 11.25
N SER A 50 2.76 4.52 11.43
CA SER A 50 1.88 4.07 10.34
C SER A 50 1.84 5.03 9.15
N TYR A 51 2.04 6.34 9.37
CA TYR A 51 2.12 7.32 8.28
C TYR A 51 3.44 7.21 7.49
N GLU A 52 4.57 6.91 8.15
CA GLU A 52 5.86 6.72 7.49
C GLU A 52 5.86 5.45 6.62
N ILE A 53 5.20 4.39 7.11
CA ILE A 53 4.99 3.16 6.35
C ILE A 53 4.11 3.44 5.13
N ALA A 54 3.06 4.24 5.27
CA ALA A 54 2.21 4.64 4.16
C ALA A 54 3.03 5.34 3.06
N GLU A 55 3.87 6.32 3.43
CA GLU A 55 4.74 7.00 2.47
C GLU A 55 5.74 6.04 1.81
N LYS A 56 6.41 5.19 2.60
CA LYS A 56 7.40 4.20 2.11
C LYS A 56 6.80 3.19 1.12
N VAL A 57 5.52 2.83 1.29
CA VAL A 57 4.82 1.90 0.39
C VAL A 57 4.02 2.63 -0.71
N GLY A 58 4.24 3.93 -0.87
CA GLY A 58 3.70 4.73 -1.98
C GLY A 58 2.25 5.17 -1.81
N PHE A 59 1.80 5.36 -0.57
CA PHE A 59 0.51 5.98 -0.24
C PHE A 59 0.72 7.41 0.24
N SER A 60 0.18 8.35 -0.51
CA SER A 60 0.20 9.78 -0.17
C SER A 60 -0.83 10.16 0.89
N ASN A 61 -1.80 9.26 1.15
CA ASN A 61 -2.83 9.43 2.17
C ASN A 61 -2.74 8.26 3.17
N PRO A 62 -2.22 8.52 4.39
CA PRO A 62 -2.11 7.51 5.46
C PRO A 62 -3.45 6.89 5.90
N GLN A 63 -4.55 7.65 5.83
CA GLN A 63 -5.88 7.14 6.15
C GLN A 63 -6.35 6.13 5.10
N TYR A 64 -6.14 6.43 3.82
CA TYR A 64 -6.44 5.51 2.73
C TYR A 64 -5.59 4.24 2.80
N PHE A 65 -4.29 4.38 3.11
CA PHE A 65 -3.42 3.24 3.42
C PHE A 65 -4.01 2.36 4.52
N SER A 66 -4.45 2.96 5.64
CA SER A 66 -5.00 2.21 6.77
C SER A 66 -6.26 1.43 6.41
N VAL A 67 -7.13 2.00 5.56
CA VAL A 67 -8.33 1.33 5.03
C VAL A 67 -7.94 0.15 4.14
N CYS A 68 -7.01 0.36 3.20
CA CYS A 68 -6.52 -0.69 2.30
C CYS A 68 -5.82 -1.82 3.08
N PHE A 69 -4.98 -1.47 4.04
CA PHE A 69 -4.27 -2.41 4.89
C PHE A 69 -5.22 -3.27 5.71
N LYS A 70 -6.23 -2.66 6.34
CA LYS A 70 -7.28 -3.39 7.07
C LYS A 70 -8.08 -4.30 6.15
N LYS A 71 -8.41 -3.86 4.94
CA LYS A 71 -9.09 -4.70 3.94
C LYS A 71 -8.23 -5.89 3.52
N TYR A 72 -6.92 -5.72 3.42
CA TYR A 72 -5.99 -6.77 2.99
C TYR A 72 -5.66 -7.77 4.10
N THR A 73 -5.46 -7.31 5.33
CA THR A 73 -4.97 -8.11 6.46
C THR A 73 -6.04 -8.49 7.48
N GLY A 74 -7.21 -7.84 7.43
CA GLY A 74 -8.28 -7.97 8.42
C GLY A 74 -8.16 -7.05 9.64
N VAL A 75 -7.00 -6.42 9.87
CA VAL A 75 -6.72 -5.57 11.05
C VAL A 75 -6.03 -4.27 10.65
N SER A 76 -6.12 -3.22 11.46
CA SER A 76 -5.39 -1.98 11.18
C SER A 76 -3.87 -2.15 11.34
N PRO A 77 -3.04 -1.29 10.72
CA PRO A 77 -1.58 -1.33 10.90
C PRO A 77 -1.14 -1.28 12.37
N SER A 78 -1.84 -0.47 13.18
CA SER A 78 -1.56 -0.33 14.61
C SER A 78 -1.92 -1.60 15.40
N GLU A 79 -3.05 -2.24 15.08
CA GLU A 79 -3.44 -3.52 15.67
C GLU A 79 -2.49 -4.65 15.27
N TYR A 80 -2.04 -4.65 14.01
CA TYR A 80 -1.07 -5.62 13.50
C TYR A 80 0.25 -5.55 14.28
N ARG A 81 0.77 -4.35 14.55
CA ARG A 81 1.97 -4.19 15.38
C ARG A 81 1.80 -4.70 16.80
N ARG A 82 0.65 -4.41 17.43
CA ARG A 82 0.40 -4.85 18.82
C ARG A 82 0.37 -6.37 18.94
N LYS A 83 -0.11 -7.08 17.91
CA LYS A 83 -0.15 -8.54 17.89
C LYS A 83 1.22 -9.22 17.76
N ASP A 84 2.22 -8.53 17.19
CA ASP A 84 3.57 -9.09 17.02
C ASP A 84 4.43 -8.90 18.29
N SER A 85 3.94 -8.12 19.26
CA SER A 85 4.64 -7.79 20.52
C SER A 85 4.20 -8.63 21.73
N ASP A 86 3.34 -9.63 21.53
CA ASP A 86 2.94 -10.66 22.51
C ASP A 86 3.56 -12.02 22.14
#